data_AF-A0A973XMW8-F1
#
_entry.id   AF-A0A973XMW8-F1
#
_cell.length_a   1.000
_cell.length_b   1.000
_cell.length_c   1.000
_cell.angle_alpha   90.00
_cell.angle_beta   90.00
_cell.angle_gamma   90.00
#
_symmetry.space_group_name_H-M   'P 1'
#
loop_
_entity.id
_entity.type
_entity.pdbx_description
1 polymer ?
#
loop_
_entity_poly.entity_id
_entity_poly.type
_entity_poly.pdbx_seq_one_letter_code
_entity_poly.pdbx_strand_id
1 'polypeptide(L)'
;MADRYDPNSVANLDKFDNAGDPSSDTWATLVTHITGYPVPDRNTVFDTLRSDHGGKLFRMDIKERSLGLLVKDSGFLTNKGEDYDIWFFDSGKKQSIMQARIVFEGRVKDGEEIIFAGPGSDNVHDAQVREGNEFTDYNKDKMSTIPLARYMNGPRAALLALLRGSSQDARFSNLGVAGGDAVDLNSFNTTGDSFDFAAKFFRDHATVLKDWEDRFGRDDASWKGEAAEVFRSLIKKIRENYDSYVETFDSSAGTGDETGTGNTVYSRALSLGRKYLEDSATKLLDAWLTWAKSSYYDPHQVLRYVLDDLAQWVDSNNVAKTDITSTTSRYGTTVRHSPQGGFSQVHPEYGDLTDIANWAKVGDKAVRIWSQGVDEYLGKPAAQVQSDLNNHFIDLGKDFSENVPKPKSTSTASEEYEEKKLKEEKEEINRQNEENRKYQDELREEQNRQREEDRRYQDELREEQNRQREEDKKYQDELRAEQEKEQEEAKRLQDELRNEQNQQRDEDKKYQDELREEQRREQEEAQREAEEQAKAMQESLGGLNDPNAVTAQNLGSLDDLLNQNNPVTESPGDIGDVNSRLGDGQGVRTDALITTPLGNLGGLNAGGGGPLKTPTGGTTQADGGKLTTDFPDGSS
;
A
#
# COMPACT_ATOMS: atom_id res chain seq x y z
N MET A 1 26.91 -38.34 56.46
CA MET A 1 26.99 -39.25 55.29
C MET A 1 26.57 -38.40 54.12
N ALA A 2 27.32 -38.36 53.03
CA ALA A 2 26.81 -37.72 51.81
C ALA A 2 25.48 -38.41 51.47
N ASP A 3 24.43 -37.65 51.18
CA ASP A 3 23.17 -38.23 50.71
C ASP A 3 23.50 -39.04 49.46
N ARG A 4 23.31 -40.37 49.58
CA ARG A 4 23.69 -41.40 48.60
C ARG A 4 23.15 -41.09 47.20
N TYR A 5 22.00 -40.41 47.16
CA TYR A 5 21.27 -39.95 45.98
C TYR A 5 20.93 -38.46 46.14
N ASP A 6 20.89 -37.70 45.04
CA ASP A 6 20.36 -36.34 45.08
C ASP A 6 18.83 -36.40 45.32
N PRO A 7 18.30 -35.73 46.35
CA PRO A 7 16.87 -35.76 46.68
C PRO A 7 15.99 -35.16 45.57
N ASN A 8 16.57 -34.38 44.64
CA ASN A 8 15.85 -33.77 43.53
C ASN A 8 15.92 -34.57 42.23
N SER A 9 16.64 -35.70 42.18
CA SER A 9 16.81 -36.50 40.96
C SER A 9 15.48 -36.86 40.31
N VAL A 10 14.56 -37.47 41.07
CA VAL A 10 13.23 -37.86 40.56
C VAL A 10 12.46 -36.65 40.04
N ALA A 11 12.41 -35.55 40.81
CA ALA A 11 11.71 -34.34 40.40
C ALA A 11 12.31 -33.70 39.12
N ASN A 12 13.63 -33.73 38.96
CA ASN A 12 14.31 -33.19 37.79
C ASN A 12 14.08 -34.05 36.53
N LEU A 13 13.95 -35.37 36.68
CA LEU A 13 13.63 -36.29 35.59
C LEU A 13 12.15 -36.19 35.20
N ASP A 14 11.25 -36.27 36.17
CA ASP A 14 9.79 -36.22 35.99
C ASP A 14 9.33 -34.97 35.23
N LYS A 15 10.06 -33.87 35.37
CA LYS A 15 9.80 -32.62 34.63
C LYS A 15 9.74 -32.84 33.12
N PHE A 16 10.53 -33.76 32.59
CA PHE A 16 10.68 -33.97 31.14
C PHE A 16 10.42 -35.41 30.67
N ASP A 17 10.11 -36.35 31.57
CA ASP A 17 9.93 -37.76 31.23
C ASP A 17 8.77 -38.01 30.23
N ASN A 18 7.81 -37.09 30.13
CA ASN A 18 6.70 -37.11 29.17
C ASN A 18 6.78 -36.05 28.05
N ALA A 19 7.86 -35.27 28.00
CA ALA A 19 8.02 -34.27 26.94
C ALA A 19 8.29 -34.96 25.60
N GLY A 20 7.64 -34.49 24.52
CA GLY A 20 7.93 -34.97 23.17
C GLY A 20 9.39 -34.67 22.79
N ASP A 21 9.92 -35.43 21.82
CA ASP A 21 11.24 -35.12 21.28
C ASP A 21 11.20 -33.75 20.58
N PRO A 22 12.20 -32.88 20.82
CA PRO A 22 12.36 -31.62 20.11
C PRO A 22 12.29 -31.78 18.59
N SER A 23 11.33 -31.12 17.92
CA SER A 23 11.18 -31.21 16.46
C SER A 23 12.12 -30.27 15.68
N SER A 24 12.63 -29.21 16.31
CA SER A 24 13.54 -28.23 15.69
C SER A 24 14.31 -27.43 16.75
N ASP A 25 15.58 -27.12 16.48
CA ASP A 25 16.39 -26.26 17.35
C ASP A 25 16.23 -24.77 16.97
N THR A 26 15.15 -24.17 17.45
CA THR A 26 14.83 -22.75 17.21
C THR A 26 15.90 -21.82 17.77
N TRP A 27 16.53 -22.19 18.89
CA TRP A 27 17.62 -21.44 19.51
C TRP A 27 18.83 -21.35 18.57
N ALA A 28 19.33 -22.50 18.12
CA ALA A 28 20.47 -22.55 17.21
C ALA A 28 20.19 -21.81 15.91
N THR A 29 18.98 -21.99 15.35
CA THR A 29 18.55 -21.35 14.11
C THR A 29 18.53 -19.83 14.24
N LEU A 30 17.88 -19.30 15.29
CA LEU A 30 17.76 -17.87 15.51
C LEU A 30 19.11 -17.22 15.79
N VAL A 31 19.94 -17.81 16.67
CA VAL A 31 21.26 -17.27 16.96
C VAL A 31 22.14 -17.24 15.72
N THR A 32 22.12 -18.31 14.92
CA THR A 32 22.83 -18.35 13.64
C THR A 32 22.33 -17.23 12.72
N HIS A 33 21.03 -16.99 12.66
CA HIS A 33 20.44 -15.96 11.79
C HIS A 33 20.85 -14.53 12.20
N ILE A 34 20.82 -14.19 13.49
CA ILE A 34 21.09 -12.82 13.95
C ILE A 34 22.57 -12.54 14.23
N THR A 35 23.43 -13.56 14.25
CA THR A 35 24.88 -13.39 14.51
C THR A 35 25.78 -13.98 13.44
N GLY A 36 25.29 -14.86 12.56
CA GLY A 36 26.14 -15.62 11.63
C GLY A 36 26.97 -16.73 12.28
N TYR A 37 26.88 -16.93 13.60
CA TYR A 37 27.67 -17.97 14.28
C TYR A 37 27.13 -19.36 13.95
N PRO A 38 27.95 -20.28 13.41
CA PRO A 38 27.51 -21.61 13.03
C PRO A 38 27.33 -22.50 14.27
N VAL A 39 26.17 -22.41 14.91
CA VAL A 39 25.85 -23.24 16.09
C VAL A 39 25.87 -24.72 15.68
N PRO A 40 26.64 -25.59 16.37
CA PRO A 40 26.68 -27.02 16.07
C PRO A 40 25.29 -27.68 16.13
N ASP A 41 25.06 -28.73 15.34
CA ASP A 41 23.80 -29.48 15.42
C ASP A 41 23.71 -30.25 16.74
N ARG A 42 22.71 -29.89 17.56
CA ARG A 42 22.41 -30.50 18.86
C ARG A 42 22.28 -32.02 18.80
N ASN A 43 21.85 -32.59 17.68
CA ASN A 43 21.72 -34.05 17.55
C ASN A 43 23.07 -34.78 17.53
N THR A 44 24.15 -34.07 17.19
CA THR A 44 25.48 -34.65 16.97
C THR A 44 26.54 -34.21 17.99
N VAL A 45 26.22 -33.26 18.88
CA VAL A 45 27.21 -32.69 19.84
C VAL A 45 27.77 -33.70 20.83
N PHE A 46 27.11 -34.85 21.02
CA PHE A 46 27.57 -35.94 21.87
C PHE A 46 28.23 -37.10 21.13
N ASP A 47 28.29 -37.08 19.80
CA ASP A 47 28.84 -38.20 19.01
C ASP A 47 30.34 -38.41 19.29
N THR A 48 31.05 -37.33 19.63
CA THR A 48 32.46 -37.38 20.03
C THR A 48 32.67 -37.56 21.53
N LEU A 49 31.60 -37.61 22.33
CA LEU A 49 31.64 -37.80 23.78
C LEU A 49 30.91 -39.10 24.15
N ARG A 50 31.42 -40.19 23.58
CA ARG A 50 30.83 -41.53 23.67
C ARG A 50 31.91 -42.58 23.87
N SER A 51 31.68 -43.50 24.81
CA SER A 51 32.49 -44.70 24.99
C SER A 51 31.82 -45.93 24.40
N ASP A 52 32.62 -46.85 23.85
CA ASP A 52 32.15 -48.17 23.42
C ASP A 52 31.69 -49.05 24.59
N HIS A 53 32.09 -48.71 25.82
CA HIS A 53 31.78 -49.47 27.04
C HIS A 53 30.80 -48.74 27.98
N GLY A 54 29.99 -47.79 27.48
CA GLY A 54 29.03 -47.05 28.31
C GLY A 54 28.08 -46.12 27.57
N GLY A 55 28.32 -45.84 26.29
CA GLY A 55 27.50 -44.92 25.50
C GLY A 55 27.90 -43.46 25.72
N LYS A 56 26.96 -42.54 25.53
CA LYS A 56 27.22 -41.10 25.64
C LYS A 56 27.49 -40.71 27.09
N LEU A 57 28.36 -39.72 27.31
CA LEU A 57 28.69 -39.11 28.62
C LEU A 57 29.49 -39.96 29.62
N PHE A 58 29.55 -41.28 29.47
CA PHE A 58 30.29 -42.11 30.41
C PHE A 58 30.85 -43.38 29.78
N ARG A 59 31.84 -43.94 30.45
CA ARG A 59 32.24 -45.33 30.28
C ARG A 59 31.93 -46.11 31.54
N MET A 60 31.79 -47.42 31.39
CA MET A 60 31.59 -48.29 32.54
C MET A 60 32.27 -49.64 32.41
N ASP A 61 32.34 -50.35 33.53
CA ASP A 61 32.68 -51.77 33.57
C ASP A 61 31.87 -52.49 34.64
N ILE A 62 31.60 -53.79 34.44
CA ILE A 62 30.90 -54.62 35.41
C ILE A 62 31.89 -55.60 36.03
N LYS A 63 32.10 -55.51 37.35
CA LYS A 63 32.98 -56.42 38.09
C LYS A 63 32.19 -57.37 38.95
N GLU A 64 32.55 -58.64 38.89
CA GLU A 64 32.08 -59.64 39.83
C GLU A 64 32.85 -59.52 41.16
N ARG A 65 32.11 -59.46 42.27
CA ARG A 65 32.64 -59.31 43.63
C ARG A 65 32.13 -60.42 44.52
N SER A 66 32.97 -60.87 45.45
CA SER A 66 32.57 -61.86 46.45
C SER A 66 31.56 -61.27 47.43
N LEU A 67 30.51 -62.02 47.76
CA LEU A 67 29.54 -61.67 48.82
C LEU A 67 30.14 -61.59 50.22
N GLY A 68 31.38 -62.09 50.41
CA GLY A 68 32.10 -61.95 51.67
C GLY A 68 32.67 -60.54 51.90
N LEU A 69 32.70 -59.69 50.86
CA LEU A 69 33.00 -58.27 51.00
C LEU A 69 31.71 -57.54 51.41
N LEU A 70 31.80 -56.68 52.43
CA LEU A 70 30.69 -55.84 52.86
C LEU A 70 30.08 -55.15 51.62
N VAL A 71 28.78 -55.37 51.35
CA VAL A 71 28.08 -54.71 50.25
C VAL A 71 28.19 -53.21 50.51
N LYS A 72 28.89 -52.50 49.63
CA LYS A 72 28.95 -51.04 49.68
C LYS A 72 27.66 -50.49 49.09
N ASP A 73 27.24 -49.33 49.58
CA ASP A 73 26.11 -48.62 49.01
C ASP A 73 26.43 -48.22 47.55
N SER A 74 25.44 -48.37 46.65
CA SER A 74 25.46 -47.74 45.33
C SER A 74 25.40 -46.23 45.49
N GLY A 75 25.85 -45.44 44.51
CA GLY A 75 25.66 -43.99 44.55
C GLY A 75 26.88 -43.21 44.09
N PHE A 76 26.70 -41.90 44.10
CA PHE A 76 27.67 -40.92 43.62
C PHE A 76 28.89 -40.80 44.54
N LEU A 77 30.10 -40.87 43.95
CA LEU A 77 31.38 -40.73 44.64
C LEU A 77 31.55 -41.63 45.88
N THR A 78 30.96 -42.83 45.84
CA THR A 78 31.04 -43.82 46.93
C THR A 78 32.37 -44.58 46.97
N ASN A 79 33.13 -44.62 45.86
CA ASN A 79 34.45 -45.25 45.77
C ASN A 79 35.47 -44.36 45.04
N LYS A 80 36.73 -44.47 45.46
CA LYS A 80 37.85 -43.71 44.90
C LYS A 80 38.20 -44.20 43.49
N GLY A 81 38.20 -43.27 42.53
CA GLY A 81 38.59 -43.51 41.14
C GLY A 81 37.41 -43.74 40.18
N GLU A 82 36.22 -43.95 40.72
CA GLU A 82 34.94 -44.00 40.01
C GLU A 82 34.10 -42.76 40.33
N ASP A 83 33.09 -42.46 39.50
CA ASP A 83 32.13 -41.37 39.79
C ASP A 83 30.83 -41.90 40.37
N TYR A 84 30.44 -43.09 39.96
CA TYR A 84 29.19 -43.70 40.36
C TYR A 84 29.34 -45.21 40.40
N ASP A 85 28.74 -45.85 41.40
CA ASP A 85 28.66 -47.31 41.50
C ASP A 85 27.22 -47.77 41.65
N ILE A 86 26.87 -48.86 40.97
CA ILE A 86 25.61 -49.57 41.17
C ILE A 86 25.89 -51.03 41.48
N TRP A 87 25.47 -51.48 42.66
CA TRP A 87 25.57 -52.86 43.11
C TRP A 87 24.27 -53.60 42.86
N PHE A 88 24.35 -54.76 42.22
CA PHE A 88 23.18 -55.58 41.89
C PHE A 88 23.53 -57.07 41.89
N PHE A 89 22.52 -57.91 42.08
CA PHE A 89 22.61 -59.35 42.02
C PHE A 89 22.25 -59.86 40.63
N ASP A 90 23.00 -60.88 40.19
CA ASP A 90 22.72 -61.67 39.01
C ASP A 90 22.21 -63.04 39.46
N SER A 91 20.98 -63.37 39.08
CA SER A 91 20.31 -64.64 39.40
C SER A 91 21.10 -65.88 38.92
N GLY A 92 21.96 -65.72 37.90
CA GLY A 92 22.87 -66.74 37.41
C GLY A 92 24.08 -67.00 38.32
N LYS A 93 24.44 -66.07 39.22
CA LYS A 93 25.72 -66.08 39.98
C LYS A 93 25.54 -66.07 41.49
N LYS A 94 25.05 -67.18 42.04
CA LYS A 94 24.64 -67.33 43.46
C LYS A 94 25.67 -66.98 44.54
N GLN A 95 26.96 -66.84 44.25
CA GLN A 95 28.01 -66.56 45.25
C GLN A 95 28.66 -65.19 45.10
N SER A 96 28.13 -64.37 44.19
CA SER A 96 28.73 -63.11 43.81
C SER A 96 27.69 -61.99 43.78
N ILE A 97 28.17 -60.76 43.87
CA ILE A 97 27.43 -59.53 43.60
C ILE A 97 28.14 -58.80 42.46
N MET A 98 27.37 -58.16 41.59
CA MET A 98 27.88 -57.40 40.46
C MET A 98 28.04 -55.93 40.87
N GLN A 99 29.14 -55.32 40.46
CA GLN A 99 29.44 -53.91 40.64
C GLN A 99 29.56 -53.25 39.27
N ALA A 100 28.56 -52.47 38.87
CA ALA A 100 28.66 -51.55 37.74
C ALA A 100 29.41 -50.29 38.19
N ARG A 101 30.56 -50.04 37.58
CA ARG A 101 31.47 -48.93 37.86
C ARG A 101 31.40 -47.94 36.74
N ILE A 102 31.08 -46.69 37.05
CA ILE A 102 30.78 -45.67 36.05
C ILE A 102 31.73 -44.49 36.24
N VAL A 103 32.24 -44.01 35.11
CA VAL A 103 33.17 -42.89 35.00
C VAL A 103 32.58 -41.93 33.98
N PHE A 104 32.18 -40.73 34.39
CA PHE A 104 31.75 -39.68 33.46
C PHE A 104 32.94 -39.22 32.61
N GLU A 105 32.74 -39.17 31.30
CA GLU A 105 33.76 -38.78 30.32
C GLU A 105 33.68 -37.29 30.02
N GLY A 106 34.82 -36.60 29.95
CA GLY A 106 34.84 -35.15 29.71
C GLY A 106 34.45 -34.27 30.91
N ARG A 107 34.29 -34.88 32.11
CA ARG A 107 34.09 -34.17 33.38
C ARG A 107 35.33 -33.37 33.82
N VAL A 108 35.12 -32.38 34.67
CA VAL A 108 36.19 -31.67 35.40
C VAL A 108 36.24 -32.17 36.84
N LYS A 109 37.45 -32.37 37.37
CA LYS A 109 37.69 -32.76 38.75
C LYS A 109 38.61 -31.78 39.46
N ASP A 110 38.31 -31.51 40.73
CA ASP A 110 39.25 -30.92 41.68
C ASP A 110 39.44 -31.89 42.85
N GLY A 111 40.63 -32.49 42.92
CA GLY A 111 40.87 -33.63 43.79
C GLY A 111 39.95 -34.83 43.49
N GLU A 112 39.14 -35.21 44.47
CA GLU A 112 38.13 -36.28 44.36
C GLU A 112 36.71 -35.75 44.04
N GLU A 113 36.52 -34.43 44.00
CA GLU A 113 35.23 -33.79 43.74
C GLU A 113 34.99 -33.60 42.23
N ILE A 114 33.74 -33.81 41.81
CA ILE A 114 33.29 -33.53 40.44
C ILE A 114 32.65 -32.14 40.44
N ILE A 115 33.16 -31.29 39.55
CA ILE A 115 32.64 -29.93 39.38
C ILE A 115 31.72 -29.90 38.15
N PHE A 116 30.41 -29.94 38.40
CA PHE A 116 29.43 -29.67 37.35
C PHE A 116 29.59 -28.24 36.81
N ALA A 117 29.38 -28.08 35.50
CA ALA A 117 29.45 -26.79 34.85
C ALA A 117 28.35 -25.86 35.37
N GLY A 118 28.70 -24.59 35.52
CA GLY A 118 27.79 -23.52 35.88
C GLY A 118 28.46 -22.18 35.59
N PRO A 119 27.69 -21.09 35.47
CA PRO A 119 28.21 -19.81 35.04
C PRO A 119 29.10 -19.14 36.09
N GLY A 120 29.04 -19.55 37.36
CA GLY A 120 29.84 -18.95 38.44
C GLY A 120 29.58 -17.46 38.69
N SER A 121 28.55 -16.90 38.05
CA SER A 121 28.18 -15.48 38.10
C SER A 121 26.70 -15.31 37.77
N ASP A 122 26.11 -14.24 38.32
CA ASP A 122 24.77 -13.77 37.96
C ASP A 122 24.77 -12.79 36.79
N ASN A 123 25.95 -12.48 36.23
CA ASN A 123 26.12 -11.63 35.06
C ASN A 123 26.58 -12.46 33.87
N VAL A 124 25.89 -12.33 32.75
CA VAL A 124 26.24 -13.02 31.51
C VAL A 124 27.64 -12.67 31.03
N HIS A 125 28.14 -11.45 31.24
CA HIS A 125 29.49 -11.04 30.82
C HIS A 125 30.60 -11.72 31.61
N ASP A 126 30.38 -11.95 32.90
CA ASP A 126 31.36 -12.51 33.83
C ASP A 126 31.24 -14.03 33.97
N ALA A 127 30.29 -14.64 33.25
CA ALA A 127 30.05 -16.07 33.31
C ALA A 127 31.28 -16.87 32.87
N GLN A 128 31.69 -17.81 33.72
CA GLN A 128 32.75 -18.77 33.46
C GLN A 128 32.22 -19.88 32.56
N VAL A 129 32.82 -20.02 31.38
CA VAL A 129 32.43 -21.01 30.38
C VAL A 129 33.64 -21.86 29.99
N ARG A 130 33.41 -23.13 29.69
CA ARG A 130 34.44 -24.10 29.31
C ARG A 130 34.49 -24.21 27.80
N GLU A 131 35.69 -24.13 27.21
CA GLU A 131 35.89 -24.26 25.74
C GLU A 131 35.86 -25.72 25.24
N GLY A 132 35.87 -26.68 26.16
CA GLY A 132 36.03 -28.09 25.84
C GLY A 132 37.47 -28.44 25.44
N ASN A 133 37.75 -29.73 25.34
CA ASN A 133 39.05 -30.26 25.02
C ASN A 133 38.93 -31.64 24.36
N GLU A 134 39.96 -32.01 23.64
CA GLU A 134 40.18 -33.40 23.23
C GLU A 134 40.91 -34.14 24.34
N PHE A 135 40.59 -35.41 24.51
CA PHE A 135 41.23 -36.28 25.49
C PHE A 135 41.19 -37.74 25.03
N THR A 136 41.96 -38.58 25.72
CA THR A 136 41.99 -40.02 25.51
C THR A 136 41.70 -40.68 26.84
N ASP A 137 40.71 -41.57 26.84
CA ASP A 137 40.29 -42.26 28.06
C ASP A 137 41.27 -43.40 28.42
N TYR A 138 40.96 -44.15 29.47
CA TYR A 138 41.75 -45.31 29.90
C TYR A 138 41.78 -46.44 28.85
N ASN A 139 40.71 -46.59 28.07
CA ASN A 139 40.57 -47.60 27.03
C ASN A 139 41.25 -47.21 25.71
N LYS A 140 41.86 -46.02 25.65
CA LYS A 140 42.49 -45.40 24.47
C LYS A 140 41.48 -44.89 23.43
N ASP A 141 40.23 -44.72 23.84
CA ASP A 141 39.20 -44.08 23.04
C ASP A 141 39.48 -42.58 22.99
N LYS A 142 39.48 -42.01 21.79
CA LYS A 142 39.65 -40.57 21.60
C LYS A 142 38.29 -39.89 21.65
N MET A 143 38.14 -38.91 22.53
CA MET A 143 36.89 -38.20 22.74
C MET A 143 37.13 -36.68 22.73
N SER A 144 36.05 -35.93 22.55
CA SER A 144 36.08 -34.48 22.52
C SER A 144 34.81 -33.88 23.13
N THR A 145 35.00 -32.91 24.03
CA THR A 145 33.92 -32.05 24.55
C THR A 145 33.76 -30.76 23.74
N ILE A 146 34.58 -30.54 22.70
CA ILE A 146 34.57 -29.29 21.91
C ILE A 146 33.22 -29.03 21.22
N PRO A 147 32.58 -30.00 20.52
CA PRO A 147 31.29 -29.76 19.87
C PRO A 147 30.20 -29.34 20.86
N LEU A 148 30.12 -30.05 21.99
CA LEU A 148 29.21 -29.72 23.09
C LEU A 148 29.49 -28.32 23.65
N ALA A 149 30.74 -27.99 23.96
CA ALA A 149 31.10 -26.68 24.47
C ALA A 149 30.75 -25.54 23.50
N ARG A 150 30.98 -25.75 22.20
CA ARG A 150 30.61 -24.79 21.14
C ARG A 150 29.10 -24.58 21.04
N TYR A 151 28.31 -25.63 21.20
CA TYR A 151 26.85 -25.52 21.28
C TYR A 151 26.41 -24.75 22.52
N MET A 152 26.92 -25.15 23.69
CA MET A 152 26.51 -24.58 24.97
C MET A 152 26.89 -23.10 25.10
N ASN A 153 28.05 -22.68 24.59
CA ASN A 153 28.67 -21.40 24.96
C ASN A 153 29.07 -20.51 23.78
N GLY A 154 29.16 -21.06 22.57
CA GLY A 154 29.39 -20.29 21.35
C GLY A 154 28.32 -19.23 21.06
N PRO A 155 27.02 -19.58 21.14
CA PRO A 155 25.92 -18.61 21.06
C PRO A 155 26.08 -17.40 21.96
N ARG A 156 26.45 -17.60 23.23
CA ARG A 156 26.71 -16.51 24.17
C ARG A 156 27.82 -15.61 23.66
N ALA A 157 28.94 -16.17 23.22
CA ALA A 157 30.07 -15.36 22.72
C ALA A 157 29.66 -14.52 21.49
N ALA A 158 28.86 -15.09 20.59
CA ALA A 158 28.36 -14.41 19.40
C ALA A 158 27.37 -13.27 19.72
N LEU A 159 26.41 -13.53 20.61
CA LEU A 159 25.46 -12.50 21.06
C LEU A 159 26.16 -11.36 21.80
N LEU A 160 27.16 -11.67 22.65
CA LEU A 160 27.98 -10.65 23.32
C LEU A 160 28.81 -9.81 22.35
N ALA A 161 29.30 -10.41 21.27
CA ALA A 161 30.02 -9.67 20.22
C ALA A 161 29.05 -8.77 19.44
N LEU A 162 27.87 -9.29 19.08
CA LEU A 162 26.82 -8.50 18.40
C LEU A 162 26.47 -7.24 19.21
N LEU A 163 26.29 -7.37 20.53
CA LEU A 163 26.01 -6.22 21.42
C LEU A 163 27.16 -5.19 21.50
N ARG A 164 28.39 -5.56 21.09
CA ARG A 164 29.51 -4.61 20.95
C ARG A 164 29.53 -3.92 19.58
N GLY A 165 28.61 -4.27 18.69
CA GLY A 165 28.41 -3.67 17.39
C GLY A 165 28.51 -4.65 16.22
N SER A 166 29.28 -5.73 16.33
CA SER A 166 29.43 -6.71 15.25
C SER A 166 29.77 -8.10 15.75
N SER A 167 29.24 -9.12 15.07
CA SER A 167 29.59 -10.52 15.31
C SER A 167 30.84 -11.01 14.57
N GLN A 168 31.50 -10.17 13.77
CA GLN A 168 32.64 -10.58 12.93
C GLN A 168 33.79 -11.22 13.72
N ASP A 169 34.10 -10.68 14.90
CA ASP A 169 35.15 -11.18 15.77
C ASP A 169 34.65 -12.21 16.79
N ALA A 170 33.38 -12.62 16.69
CA ALA A 170 32.82 -13.65 17.56
C ALA A 170 33.52 -14.98 17.31
N ARG A 171 34.10 -15.53 18.38
CA ARG A 171 34.78 -16.81 18.34
C ARG A 171 34.63 -17.54 19.66
N PHE A 172 34.49 -18.86 19.60
CA PHE A 172 34.48 -19.74 20.76
C PHE A 172 35.10 -21.10 20.43
N SER A 173 36.06 -21.55 21.24
CA SER A 173 36.75 -22.84 21.05
C SER A 173 37.21 -23.04 19.60
N ASN A 174 37.95 -22.04 19.09
CA ASN A 174 38.44 -21.96 17.71
C ASN A 174 37.41 -21.84 16.57
N LEU A 175 36.11 -21.96 16.82
CA LEU A 175 35.05 -21.74 15.83
C LEU A 175 34.60 -20.28 15.86
N GLY A 176 34.52 -19.63 14.70
CA GLY A 176 34.11 -18.23 14.60
C GLY A 176 33.10 -18.01 13.48
N VAL A 177 32.61 -16.77 13.38
CA VAL A 177 31.72 -16.32 12.32
C VAL A 177 32.51 -16.13 11.03
N ALA A 178 32.02 -16.65 9.91
CA ALA A 178 32.63 -16.36 8.62
C ALA A 178 32.36 -14.90 8.23
N GLY A 179 33.34 -14.21 7.63
CA GLY A 179 33.23 -12.78 7.39
C GLY A 179 32.02 -12.35 6.52
N GLY A 180 31.51 -13.23 5.65
CA GLY A 180 30.31 -12.98 4.85
C GLY A 180 28.99 -13.19 5.59
N ASP A 181 29.02 -13.92 6.70
CA ASP A 181 27.84 -14.24 7.52
C ASP A 181 27.72 -13.31 8.73
N ALA A 182 28.74 -12.48 8.99
CA ALA A 182 28.77 -11.56 10.11
C ALA A 182 27.70 -10.48 10.01
N VAL A 183 27.09 -10.18 11.16
CA VAL A 183 26.10 -9.12 11.31
C VAL A 183 26.79 -7.91 11.95
N ASP A 184 26.70 -6.76 11.30
CA ASP A 184 27.22 -5.47 11.78
C ASP A 184 26.06 -4.52 12.07
N LEU A 185 25.80 -4.25 13.35
CA LEU A 185 24.78 -3.31 13.79
C LEU A 185 25.10 -1.87 13.42
N ASN A 186 26.37 -1.53 13.16
CA ASN A 186 26.74 -0.19 12.71
C ASN A 186 26.31 0.10 11.27
N SER A 187 25.99 -0.94 10.49
CA SER A 187 25.42 -0.78 9.16
C SER A 187 24.07 -0.05 9.19
N PHE A 188 23.26 -0.25 10.25
CA PHE A 188 22.01 0.48 10.45
C PHE A 188 22.24 1.99 10.63
N ASN A 189 23.23 2.36 11.45
CA ASN A 189 23.58 3.76 11.67
C ASN A 189 24.12 4.38 10.38
N THR A 190 25.08 3.73 9.74
CA THR A 190 25.72 4.25 8.51
C THR A 190 24.71 4.42 7.37
N THR A 191 23.76 3.49 7.26
CA THR A 191 22.66 3.58 6.28
C THR A 191 21.68 4.69 6.65
N GLY A 192 21.34 4.83 7.94
CA GLY A 192 20.49 5.92 8.44
C GLY A 192 21.10 7.30 8.18
N ASP A 193 22.39 7.47 8.49
CA ASP A 193 23.14 8.71 8.24
C ASP A 193 23.16 9.06 6.74
N SER A 194 23.19 8.06 5.86
CA SER A 194 23.14 8.26 4.42
C SER A 194 21.79 8.82 3.97
N PHE A 195 20.67 8.33 4.53
CA PHE A 195 19.34 8.91 4.29
C PHE A 195 19.22 10.33 4.84
N ASP A 196 19.74 10.57 6.03
CA ASP A 196 19.77 11.91 6.63
C ASP A 196 20.59 12.90 5.78
N PHE A 197 21.73 12.45 5.26
CA PHE A 197 22.55 13.23 4.35
C PHE A 197 21.82 13.54 3.04
N ALA A 198 21.14 12.55 2.43
CA ALA A 198 20.36 12.76 1.23
C ALA A 198 19.23 13.77 1.46
N ALA A 199 18.47 13.65 2.55
CA ALA A 199 17.43 14.61 2.89
C ALA A 199 18.00 16.02 3.11
N LYS A 200 19.16 16.14 3.77
CA LYS A 200 19.86 17.42 3.92
C LYS A 200 20.25 18.02 2.56
N PHE A 201 20.79 17.21 1.65
CA PHE A 201 21.14 17.65 0.30
C PHE A 201 19.94 18.29 -0.40
N PHE A 202 18.78 17.62 -0.40
CA PHE A 202 17.57 18.15 -1.03
C PHE A 202 17.07 19.44 -0.36
N ARG A 203 17.07 19.52 0.98
CA ARG A 203 16.68 20.74 1.71
C ARG A 203 17.57 21.94 1.38
N ASP A 204 18.88 21.74 1.41
CA ASP A 204 19.85 22.81 1.14
C ASP A 204 19.75 23.29 -0.32
N HIS A 205 19.67 22.36 -1.28
CA HIS A 205 19.63 22.71 -2.70
C HIS A 205 18.27 23.28 -3.11
N ALA A 206 17.16 22.87 -2.50
CA ALA A 206 15.85 23.49 -2.74
C ALA A 206 15.89 24.99 -2.39
N THR A 207 16.62 25.37 -1.34
CA THR A 207 16.83 26.78 -0.95
C THR A 207 17.63 27.55 -2.01
N VAL A 208 18.68 26.93 -2.56
CA VAL A 208 19.48 27.54 -3.65
C VAL A 208 18.65 27.71 -4.92
N LEU A 209 17.90 26.68 -5.31
CA LEU A 209 17.01 26.72 -6.47
C LEU A 209 15.94 27.80 -6.30
N LYS A 210 15.40 27.97 -5.09
CA LYS A 210 14.46 29.05 -4.78
C LYS A 210 15.09 30.43 -4.98
N ASP A 211 16.31 30.66 -4.49
CA ASP A 211 17.01 31.93 -4.70
C ASP A 211 17.26 32.20 -6.20
N TRP A 212 17.58 31.18 -7.00
CA TRP A 212 17.68 31.34 -8.45
C TRP A 212 16.34 31.64 -9.10
N GLU A 213 15.28 30.90 -8.75
CA GLU A 213 13.90 31.13 -9.19
C GLU A 213 13.47 32.59 -8.93
N ASP A 214 13.75 33.10 -7.72
CA ASP A 214 13.41 34.45 -7.30
C ASP A 214 14.21 35.51 -8.07
N ARG A 215 15.51 35.29 -8.32
CA ARG A 215 16.36 36.23 -9.08
C ARG A 215 15.94 36.36 -10.54
N PHE A 216 15.57 35.26 -11.20
CA PHE A 216 15.04 35.31 -12.56
C PHE A 216 13.65 35.94 -12.65
N GLY A 217 12.95 36.03 -11.52
CA GLY A 217 11.61 36.62 -11.45
C GLY A 217 11.56 38.13 -11.21
N ARG A 218 12.70 38.80 -10.99
CA ARG A 218 12.71 40.23 -10.65
C ARG A 218 12.59 41.12 -11.89
N ASP A 219 11.97 42.28 -11.69
CA ASP A 219 11.86 43.32 -12.72
C ASP A 219 13.21 43.90 -13.15
N ASP A 220 14.29 43.68 -12.41
CA ASP A 220 15.65 44.10 -12.73
C ASP A 220 16.57 42.93 -13.15
N ALA A 221 16.02 41.75 -13.42
CA ALA A 221 16.79 40.58 -13.80
C ALA A 221 17.65 40.83 -15.06
N SER A 222 18.91 40.38 -15.02
CA SER A 222 19.90 40.58 -16.10
C SER A 222 19.61 39.76 -17.36
N TRP A 223 18.75 38.75 -17.27
CA TRP A 223 18.30 37.91 -18.39
C TRP A 223 16.78 37.79 -18.37
N LYS A 224 16.12 38.13 -19.48
CA LYS A 224 14.66 38.18 -19.64
C LYS A 224 14.23 37.64 -21.02
N GLY A 225 12.94 37.36 -21.16
CA GLY A 225 12.31 36.85 -22.38
C GLY A 225 11.84 35.39 -22.22
N GLU A 226 11.19 34.84 -23.25
CA GLU A 226 10.57 33.50 -23.22
C GLU A 226 11.54 32.41 -22.76
N ALA A 227 12.78 32.42 -23.23
CA ALA A 227 13.79 31.43 -22.82
C ALA A 227 14.15 31.51 -21.32
N ALA A 228 14.15 32.71 -20.74
CA ALA A 228 14.40 32.90 -19.31
C ALA A 228 13.21 32.40 -18.47
N GLU A 229 11.98 32.56 -18.96
CA GLU A 229 10.78 32.04 -18.31
C GLU A 229 10.73 30.51 -18.34
N VAL A 230 11.07 29.88 -19.48
CA VAL A 230 11.19 28.41 -19.57
C VAL A 230 12.24 27.87 -18.60
N PHE A 231 13.40 28.53 -18.52
CA PHE A 231 14.46 28.14 -17.57
C PHE A 231 14.03 28.32 -16.10
N ARG A 232 13.35 29.42 -15.78
CA ARG A 232 12.77 29.63 -14.44
C ARG A 232 11.75 28.55 -14.09
N SER A 233 10.90 28.15 -15.04
CA SER A 233 9.95 27.05 -14.87
C SER A 233 10.65 25.72 -14.56
N LEU A 234 11.74 25.41 -15.28
CA LEU A 234 12.59 24.24 -15.00
C LEU A 234 13.13 24.26 -13.56
N ILE A 235 13.68 25.39 -13.11
CA ILE A 235 14.21 25.52 -11.74
C ILE A 235 13.11 25.29 -10.71
N LYS A 236 11.94 25.94 -10.90
CA LYS A 236 10.79 25.79 -10.01
C LYS A 236 10.37 24.32 -9.90
N LYS A 237 10.30 23.61 -11.03
CA LYS A 237 9.94 22.18 -11.08
C LYS A 237 10.92 21.30 -10.31
N ILE A 238 12.24 21.52 -10.50
CA ILE A 238 13.26 20.77 -9.76
C ILE A 238 13.14 21.05 -8.26
N ARG A 239 12.95 22.33 -7.87
CA ARG A 239 12.73 22.72 -6.47
C ARG A 239 11.51 22.01 -5.88
N GLU A 240 10.37 22.02 -6.56
CA GLU A 240 9.15 21.38 -6.07
C GLU A 240 9.30 19.86 -5.94
N ASN A 241 10.04 19.23 -6.85
CA ASN A 241 10.40 17.82 -6.70
C ASN A 241 11.27 17.58 -5.47
N TYR A 242 12.25 18.46 -5.19
CA TYR A 242 13.08 18.37 -3.99
C TYR A 242 12.26 18.55 -2.71
N ASP A 243 11.35 19.52 -2.68
CA ASP A 243 10.43 19.73 -1.55
C ASP A 243 9.56 18.49 -1.30
N SER A 244 9.07 17.85 -2.37
CA SER A 244 8.30 16.59 -2.29
C SER A 244 9.12 15.44 -1.69
N TYR A 245 10.40 15.32 -2.07
CA TYR A 245 11.29 14.34 -1.48
C TYR A 245 11.52 14.60 0.00
N VAL A 246 11.75 15.85 0.39
CA VAL A 246 11.91 16.27 1.79
C VAL A 246 10.65 15.97 2.61
N GLU A 247 9.47 16.29 2.11
CA GLU A 247 8.18 15.97 2.75
C GLU A 247 8.09 14.46 3.05
N THR A 248 8.54 13.61 2.12
CA THR A 248 8.57 12.15 2.30
C THR A 248 9.59 11.72 3.36
N PHE A 249 10.78 12.33 3.37
CA PHE A 249 11.81 12.05 4.37
C PHE A 249 11.38 12.47 5.79
N ASP A 250 10.60 13.54 5.93
CA ASP A 250 10.17 14.10 7.21
C ASP A 250 8.99 13.36 7.87
N SER A 251 8.39 12.38 7.19
CA SER A 251 7.35 11.49 7.76
C SER A 251 7.77 10.86 9.09
N SER A 252 6.84 10.73 10.04
CA SER A 252 7.10 9.99 11.28
C SER A 252 7.28 8.50 10.99
N ALA A 253 8.22 7.85 11.68
CA ALA A 253 8.43 6.41 11.57
C ALA A 253 7.50 5.67 12.54
N GLY A 254 6.92 4.54 12.08
CA GLY A 254 6.11 3.64 12.88
C GLY A 254 4.72 4.15 13.28
N THR A 255 3.90 3.23 13.79
CA THR A 255 2.57 3.48 14.37
C THR A 255 2.54 3.35 15.91
N GLY A 256 3.69 3.08 16.52
CA GLY A 256 3.85 2.86 17.97
C GLY A 256 4.38 4.09 18.72
N ASP A 257 4.43 3.99 20.05
CA ASP A 257 4.87 5.07 20.95
C ASP A 257 6.40 5.31 20.92
N GLU A 258 7.19 4.39 20.34
CA GLU A 258 8.64 4.51 20.27
C GLU A 258 9.10 5.32 19.05
N THR A 259 9.73 6.47 19.31
CA THR A 259 10.35 7.28 18.27
C THR A 259 11.83 6.89 18.12
N GLY A 260 12.21 6.37 16.95
CA GLY A 260 13.61 6.16 16.59
C GLY A 260 14.44 7.46 16.58
N THR A 261 15.75 7.32 16.50
CA THR A 261 16.70 8.44 16.39
C THR A 261 17.05 8.71 14.93
N GLY A 262 17.10 9.98 14.54
CA GLY A 262 17.48 10.39 13.18
C GLY A 262 16.55 11.45 12.61
N ASN A 263 17.00 12.10 11.54
CA ASN A 263 16.28 13.23 10.93
C ASN A 263 15.22 12.78 9.94
N THR A 264 15.30 11.55 9.41
CA THR A 264 14.38 11.02 8.40
C THR A 264 13.58 9.83 8.91
N VAL A 265 12.47 9.53 8.24
CA VAL A 265 11.65 8.33 8.52
C VAL A 265 12.49 7.06 8.47
N TYR A 266 13.41 6.95 7.51
CA TYR A 266 14.25 5.76 7.34
C TYR A 266 15.34 5.66 8.40
N SER A 267 16.02 6.75 8.76
CA SER A 267 17.06 6.69 9.80
C SER A 267 16.45 6.37 11.17
N ARG A 268 15.27 6.91 11.47
CA ARG A 268 14.48 6.51 12.64
C ARG A 268 14.12 5.04 12.60
N ALA A 269 13.57 4.54 11.49
CA ALA A 269 13.22 3.12 11.34
C ALA A 269 14.43 2.19 11.49
N LEU A 270 15.59 2.54 10.91
CA LEU A 270 16.83 1.77 11.04
C LEU A 270 17.35 1.77 12.48
N SER A 271 17.28 2.90 13.17
CA SER A 271 17.68 2.97 14.59
C SER A 271 16.80 2.07 15.48
N LEU A 272 15.50 1.98 15.19
CA LEU A 272 14.60 1.04 15.87
C LEU A 272 14.95 -0.40 15.51
N GLY A 273 15.22 -0.70 14.23
CA GLY A 273 15.65 -2.03 13.80
C GLY A 273 16.91 -2.51 14.51
N ARG A 274 17.91 -1.62 14.67
CA ARG A 274 19.10 -1.88 15.48
C ARG A 274 18.73 -2.16 16.94
N LYS A 275 17.93 -1.30 17.57
CA LYS A 275 17.50 -1.48 18.97
C LYS A 275 16.78 -2.82 19.17
N TYR A 276 15.89 -3.21 18.26
CA TYR A 276 15.18 -4.49 18.35
C TYR A 276 16.12 -5.70 18.26
N LEU A 277 17.20 -5.62 17.47
CA LEU A 277 18.24 -6.64 17.45
C LEU A 277 19.04 -6.68 18.77
N GLU A 278 19.40 -5.52 19.33
CA GLU A 278 20.09 -5.42 20.63
C GLU A 278 19.22 -5.97 21.77
N ASP A 279 17.93 -5.61 21.82
CA ASP A 279 16.97 -6.12 22.79
C ASP A 279 16.76 -7.63 22.65
N SER A 280 16.68 -8.12 21.41
CA SER A 280 16.59 -9.56 21.12
C SER A 280 17.82 -10.32 21.59
N ALA A 281 19.03 -9.81 21.32
CA ALA A 281 20.27 -10.41 21.78
C ALA A 281 20.36 -10.44 23.31
N THR A 282 19.90 -9.39 23.98
CA THR A 282 19.83 -9.30 25.45
C THR A 282 18.88 -10.36 26.02
N LYS A 283 17.66 -10.48 25.49
CA LYS A 283 16.69 -11.50 25.92
C LYS A 283 17.23 -12.93 25.74
N LEU A 284 17.95 -13.19 24.64
CA LEU A 284 18.57 -14.49 24.39
C LEU A 284 19.73 -14.79 25.35
N LEU A 285 20.52 -13.78 25.71
CA LEU A 285 21.57 -13.91 26.72
C LEU A 285 21.00 -14.17 28.13
N ASP A 286 19.87 -13.53 28.48
CA ASP A 286 19.16 -13.78 29.73
C ASP A 286 18.59 -15.21 29.80
N ALA A 287 18.03 -15.70 28.68
CA ALA A 287 17.58 -17.08 28.55
C ALA A 287 18.76 -18.06 28.70
N TRP A 288 19.88 -17.79 28.03
CA TRP A 288 21.11 -18.56 28.18
C TRP A 288 21.59 -18.60 29.64
N LEU A 289 21.61 -17.46 30.33
CA LEU A 289 22.08 -17.38 31.71
C LEU A 289 21.13 -18.15 32.65
N THR A 290 19.83 -18.06 32.41
CA THR A 290 18.81 -18.82 33.15
C THR A 290 19.02 -20.33 32.97
N TRP A 291 19.25 -20.78 31.74
CA TRP A 291 19.59 -22.17 31.46
C TRP A 291 20.89 -22.57 32.14
N ALA A 292 21.94 -21.74 32.05
CA ALA A 292 23.25 -22.00 32.63
C ALA A 292 23.21 -22.19 34.16
N LYS A 293 22.30 -21.50 34.85
CA LYS A 293 22.05 -21.66 36.29
C LYS A 293 21.17 -22.87 36.64
N SER A 294 20.54 -23.50 35.65
CA SER A 294 19.64 -24.62 35.86
C SER A 294 20.38 -25.94 36.04
N SER A 295 19.69 -26.93 36.63
CA SER A 295 20.14 -28.32 36.75
C SER A 295 20.35 -29.06 35.42
N TYR A 296 20.05 -28.41 34.29
CA TYR A 296 20.08 -28.99 32.95
C TYR A 296 21.16 -28.37 32.06
N TYR A 297 22.05 -27.53 32.62
CA TYR A 297 23.17 -26.96 31.88
C TYR A 297 24.26 -28.01 31.63
N ASP A 298 24.81 -28.63 32.69
CA ASP A 298 25.79 -29.71 32.55
C ASP A 298 25.09 -31.05 32.28
N PRO A 299 25.31 -31.70 31.13
CA PRO A 299 24.72 -32.99 30.84
C PRO A 299 25.17 -34.11 31.79
N HIS A 300 26.33 -33.99 32.46
CA HIS A 300 26.76 -34.95 33.48
C HIS A 300 25.93 -34.86 34.76
N GLN A 301 25.39 -33.68 35.07
CA GLN A 301 24.47 -33.52 36.20
C GLN A 301 23.15 -34.24 35.91
N VAL A 302 22.66 -34.13 34.66
CA VAL A 302 21.49 -34.89 34.20
C VAL A 302 21.77 -36.40 34.23
N LEU A 303 22.95 -36.84 33.79
CA LEU A 303 23.37 -38.23 33.88
C LEU A 303 23.35 -38.75 35.33
N ARG A 304 23.83 -37.96 36.28
CA ARG A 304 23.74 -38.32 37.71
C ARG A 304 22.29 -38.56 38.13
N TYR A 305 21.35 -37.71 37.73
CA TYR A 305 19.95 -37.91 38.08
C TYR A 305 19.38 -39.23 37.54
N VAL A 306 19.69 -39.56 36.28
CA VAL A 306 19.29 -40.84 35.67
C VAL A 306 19.90 -42.04 36.42
N LEU A 307 21.16 -41.92 36.86
CA LEU A 307 21.82 -42.97 37.64
C LEU A 307 21.29 -43.10 39.07
N ASP A 308 20.88 -42.00 39.70
CA ASP A 308 20.20 -42.00 41.00
C ASP A 308 18.86 -42.75 40.89
N ASP A 309 18.07 -42.48 39.86
CA ASP A 309 16.80 -43.18 39.60
C ASP A 309 17.00 -44.68 39.34
N LEU A 310 17.97 -45.03 38.47
CA LEU A 310 18.33 -46.42 38.20
C LEU A 310 18.79 -47.15 39.47
N ALA A 311 19.65 -46.51 40.28
CA ALA A 311 20.16 -47.11 41.50
C ALA A 311 19.04 -47.33 42.54
N GLN A 312 18.09 -46.40 42.66
CA GLN A 312 16.90 -46.56 43.51
C GLN A 312 15.99 -47.69 43.01
N TRP A 313 15.82 -47.83 41.70
CA TRP A 313 15.10 -48.96 41.12
C TRP A 313 15.79 -50.28 41.44
N VAL A 314 17.12 -50.35 41.30
CA VAL A 314 17.94 -51.52 41.63
C VAL A 314 17.82 -51.89 43.10
N ASP A 315 17.89 -50.90 44.00
CA ASP A 315 17.72 -51.13 45.43
C ASP A 315 16.36 -51.78 45.72
N SER A 316 15.30 -51.30 45.08
CA SER A 316 13.92 -51.72 45.35
C SER A 316 13.52 -53.05 44.69
N ASN A 317 14.02 -53.33 43.49
CA ASN A 317 13.58 -54.45 42.65
C ASN A 317 14.62 -55.58 42.55
N ASN A 318 15.86 -55.33 42.94
CA ASN A 318 16.94 -56.32 42.87
C ASN A 318 17.52 -56.59 44.26
N VAL A 319 18.12 -55.58 44.90
CA VAL A 319 18.85 -55.75 46.16
C VAL A 319 17.89 -56.12 47.31
N ALA A 320 16.81 -55.36 47.50
CA ALA A 320 15.81 -55.64 48.53
C ALA A 320 14.98 -56.91 48.27
N LYS A 321 15.06 -57.48 47.05
CA LYS A 321 14.37 -58.71 46.63
C LYS A 321 15.30 -59.92 46.60
N THR A 322 16.38 -59.88 47.37
CA THR A 322 17.38 -60.95 47.41
C THR A 322 17.66 -61.35 48.86
N ASP A 323 17.56 -62.65 49.14
CA ASP A 323 18.02 -63.21 50.41
C ASP A 323 19.51 -63.54 50.36
N ILE A 324 20.23 -63.24 51.44
CA ILE A 324 21.63 -63.65 51.62
C ILE A 324 21.68 -64.70 52.74
N THR A 325 22.18 -65.88 52.41
CA THR A 325 22.38 -66.99 53.36
C THR A 325 23.87 -67.27 53.54
N SER A 326 24.28 -67.44 54.79
CA SER A 326 25.65 -67.79 55.14
C SER A 326 25.68 -69.13 55.87
N THR A 327 26.34 -70.12 55.27
CA THR A 327 26.52 -71.45 55.87
C THR A 327 27.96 -71.60 56.31
N THR A 328 28.17 -71.75 57.62
CA THR A 328 29.50 -71.97 58.19
C THR A 328 29.70 -73.45 58.50
N SER A 329 30.79 -74.02 57.99
CA SER A 329 31.22 -75.39 58.24
C SER A 329 32.61 -75.43 58.90
N ARG A 330 33.07 -76.61 59.32
CA ARG A 330 34.40 -76.81 59.92
C ARG A 330 35.56 -76.33 59.03
N TYR A 331 35.36 -76.25 57.72
CA TYR A 331 36.40 -75.95 56.73
C TYR A 331 36.22 -74.59 56.03
N GLY A 332 35.20 -73.80 56.41
CA GLY A 332 34.99 -72.47 55.86
C GLY A 332 33.54 -71.99 55.87
N THR A 333 33.36 -70.71 55.59
CA THR A 333 32.05 -70.04 55.45
C THR A 333 31.74 -69.83 53.98
N THR A 334 30.55 -70.24 53.56
CA THR A 334 30.03 -70.00 52.21
C THR A 334 28.85 -69.05 52.29
N VAL A 335 28.97 -67.89 51.63
CA VAL A 335 27.88 -66.92 51.48
C VAL A 335 27.25 -67.10 50.09
N ARG A 336 25.92 -67.17 50.05
CA ARG A 336 25.13 -67.31 48.83
C ARG A 336 23.95 -66.35 48.86
N HIS A 337 23.52 -65.92 47.68
CA HIS A 337 22.29 -65.16 47.53
C HIS A 337 21.23 -65.99 46.77
N SER A 338 19.96 -65.69 47.02
CA SER A 338 18.81 -66.27 46.33
C SER A 338 17.73 -65.22 46.05
N PRO A 339 17.31 -65.04 44.78
CA PRO A 339 16.18 -64.17 44.43
C PRO A 339 14.88 -64.54 45.14
N GLN A 340 14.12 -63.53 45.57
CA GLN A 340 12.77 -63.65 46.09
C GLN A 340 11.71 -63.35 45.01
N GLY A 341 10.43 -63.51 45.36
CA GLY A 341 9.31 -63.06 44.53
C GLY A 341 9.40 -61.56 44.24
N GLY A 342 9.26 -61.19 42.96
CA GLY A 342 9.38 -59.80 42.51
C GLY A 342 10.81 -59.32 42.26
N PHE A 343 11.81 -60.19 42.38
CA PHE A 343 13.18 -59.89 41.94
C PHE A 343 13.23 -59.63 40.42
N SER A 344 13.96 -58.60 40.02
CA SER A 344 14.35 -58.38 38.63
C SER A 344 15.80 -57.88 38.53
N GLN A 345 16.52 -58.40 37.55
CA GLN A 345 17.78 -57.81 37.05
C GLN A 345 17.59 -57.13 35.68
N VAL A 346 16.36 -57.14 35.16
CA VAL A 346 15.99 -56.54 33.88
C VAL A 346 15.20 -55.27 34.16
N HIS A 347 15.82 -54.12 33.90
CA HIS A 347 15.17 -52.83 33.99
C HIS A 347 14.14 -52.69 32.84
N PRO A 348 12.91 -52.20 33.09
CA PRO A 348 11.89 -52.08 32.05
C PRO A 348 12.31 -51.17 30.88
N GLU A 349 13.05 -50.09 31.15
CA GLU A 349 13.51 -49.15 30.12
C GLU A 349 14.86 -49.55 29.51
N TYR A 350 15.78 -50.07 30.32
CA TYR A 350 17.18 -50.26 29.89
C TYR A 350 17.48 -51.70 29.46
N GLY A 351 16.79 -52.69 30.02
CA GLY A 351 17.05 -54.10 29.78
C GLY A 351 17.88 -54.75 30.90
N ASP A 352 18.50 -55.89 30.60
CA ASP A 352 19.30 -56.65 31.57
C ASP A 352 20.56 -55.87 31.98
N LEU A 353 20.71 -55.65 33.28
CA LEU A 353 21.84 -54.92 33.87
C LEU A 353 23.16 -55.65 33.74
N THR A 354 23.15 -56.97 33.50
CA THR A 354 24.35 -57.77 33.26
C THR A 354 24.94 -57.55 31.86
N ASP A 355 24.16 -57.01 30.93
CA ASP A 355 24.58 -56.71 29.57
C ASP A 355 25.02 -55.25 29.44
N ILE A 356 26.32 -55.04 29.25
CA ILE A 356 26.93 -53.70 29.11
C ILE A 356 26.29 -52.90 27.96
N ALA A 357 25.82 -53.57 26.89
CA ALA A 357 25.21 -52.87 25.76
C ALA A 357 23.92 -52.13 26.16
N ASN A 358 23.18 -52.63 27.15
CA ASN A 358 21.96 -51.99 27.65
C ASN A 358 22.22 -50.66 28.35
N TRP A 359 23.42 -50.46 28.90
CA TRP A 359 23.77 -49.24 29.63
C TRP A 359 23.93 -48.02 28.73
N ALA A 360 24.14 -48.20 27.42
CA ALA A 360 24.15 -47.08 26.48
C ALA A 360 22.84 -46.28 26.52
N LYS A 361 21.71 -46.95 26.81
CA LYS A 361 20.39 -46.32 26.94
C LYS A 361 20.30 -45.34 28.12
N VAL A 362 21.11 -45.53 29.15
CA VAL A 362 21.20 -44.61 30.29
C VAL A 362 21.77 -43.26 29.82
N GLY A 363 22.83 -43.30 29.02
CA GLY A 363 23.44 -42.11 28.42
C GLY A 363 22.50 -41.44 27.42
N ASP A 364 21.78 -42.22 26.61
CA ASP A 364 20.78 -41.69 25.68
C ASP A 364 19.61 -41.01 26.41
N LYS A 365 19.11 -41.57 27.54
CA LYS A 365 18.09 -40.90 28.37
C LYS A 365 18.60 -39.58 28.94
N ALA A 366 19.83 -39.54 29.45
CA ALA A 366 20.42 -38.31 29.97
C ALA A 366 20.53 -37.22 28.90
N VAL A 367 20.99 -37.58 27.70
CA VAL A 367 21.07 -36.65 26.55
C VAL A 367 19.68 -36.18 26.10
N ARG A 368 18.68 -37.06 26.08
CA ARG A 368 17.29 -36.68 25.77
C ARG A 368 16.77 -35.63 26.75
N ILE A 369 16.94 -35.85 28.05
CA ILE A 369 16.47 -34.93 29.11
C ILE A 369 17.23 -33.61 29.06
N TRP A 370 18.55 -33.64 28.81
CA TRP A 370 19.32 -32.43 28.59
C TRP A 370 18.80 -31.64 27.38
N SER A 371 18.52 -32.32 26.27
CA SER A 371 17.95 -31.71 25.05
C SER A 371 16.58 -31.07 25.29
N GLN A 372 15.72 -31.72 26.08
CA GLN A 372 14.43 -31.17 26.52
C GLN A 372 14.62 -29.94 27.42
N GLY A 373 15.63 -29.95 28.29
CA GLY A 373 16.04 -28.77 29.06
C GLY A 373 16.46 -27.61 28.15
N VAL A 374 17.26 -27.87 27.13
CA VAL A 374 17.63 -26.85 26.13
C VAL A 374 16.41 -26.26 25.46
N ASP A 375 15.45 -27.07 25.03
CA ASP A 375 14.20 -26.59 24.42
C ASP A 375 13.36 -25.74 25.38
N GLU A 376 13.24 -26.16 26.64
CA GLU A 376 12.48 -25.42 27.65
C GLU A 376 13.07 -24.04 27.92
N TYR A 377 14.38 -23.98 28.16
CA TYR A 377 15.03 -22.75 28.61
C TYR A 377 15.57 -21.88 27.48
N LEU A 378 15.86 -22.44 26.30
CA LEU A 378 16.40 -21.68 25.16
C LEU A 378 15.44 -21.69 23.97
N GLY A 379 14.89 -22.85 23.61
CA GLY A 379 14.00 -23.01 22.46
C GLY A 379 12.73 -22.16 22.56
N LYS A 380 12.01 -22.24 23.69
CA LYS A 380 10.79 -21.45 23.92
C LYS A 380 11.05 -19.94 23.93
N PRO A 381 12.04 -19.39 24.68
CA PRO A 381 12.37 -17.96 24.57
C PRO A 381 12.81 -17.54 23.18
N ALA A 382 13.59 -18.37 22.48
CA ALA A 382 14.00 -18.08 21.10
C ALA A 382 12.80 -17.98 20.16
N ALA A 383 11.81 -18.86 20.27
CA ALA A 383 10.60 -18.80 19.45
C ALA A 383 9.82 -17.49 19.68
N GLN A 384 9.72 -17.03 20.94
CA GLN A 384 9.10 -15.74 21.25
C GLN A 384 9.90 -14.57 20.65
N VAL A 385 11.21 -14.54 20.86
CA VAL A 385 12.09 -13.50 20.31
C VAL A 385 12.02 -13.47 18.78
N GLN A 386 12.02 -14.63 18.13
CA GLN A 386 11.89 -14.74 16.67
C GLN A 386 10.58 -14.12 16.18
N SER A 387 9.46 -14.43 16.85
CA SER A 387 8.14 -13.88 16.50
C SER A 387 8.11 -12.37 16.69
N ASP A 388 8.57 -11.87 17.84
CA ASP A 388 8.61 -10.44 18.16
C ASP A 388 9.46 -9.68 17.13
N LEU A 389 10.67 -10.18 16.86
CA LEU A 389 11.60 -9.58 15.91
C LEU A 389 11.02 -9.55 14.50
N ASN A 390 10.41 -10.64 14.05
CA ASN A 390 9.79 -10.71 12.73
C ASN A 390 8.66 -9.67 12.58
N ASN A 391 7.79 -9.56 13.60
CA ASN A 391 6.71 -8.57 13.58
C ASN A 391 7.24 -7.14 13.57
N HIS A 392 8.26 -6.85 14.39
CA HIS A 392 8.92 -5.55 14.40
C HIS A 392 9.51 -5.19 13.03
N PHE A 393 10.20 -6.12 12.36
CA PHE A 393 10.79 -5.85 11.05
C PHE A 393 9.74 -5.72 9.94
N ILE A 394 8.61 -6.45 10.01
CA ILE A 394 7.47 -6.26 9.10
C ILE A 394 6.89 -4.84 9.26
N ASP A 395 6.73 -4.37 10.50
CA ASP A 395 6.20 -3.03 10.75
C ASP A 395 7.17 -1.94 10.31
N LEU A 396 8.46 -2.07 10.60
CA LEU A 396 9.49 -1.16 10.10
C LEU A 396 9.58 -1.17 8.57
N GLY A 397 9.33 -2.30 7.92
CA GLY A 397 9.31 -2.41 6.47
C GLY A 397 8.31 -1.45 5.81
N LYS A 398 7.20 -1.14 6.49
CA LYS A 398 6.18 -0.19 6.01
C LYS A 398 6.74 1.22 5.88
N ASP A 399 7.61 1.64 6.80
CA ASP A 399 8.26 2.95 6.75
C ASP A 399 9.07 3.14 5.46
N PHE A 400 9.62 2.06 4.89
CA PHE A 400 10.32 2.09 3.60
C PHE A 400 9.36 2.02 2.41
N SER A 401 8.39 1.12 2.45
CA SER A 401 7.50 0.90 1.30
C SER A 401 6.45 2.00 1.10
N GLU A 402 6.00 2.64 2.18
CA GLU A 402 4.95 3.66 2.13
C GLU A 402 5.52 5.06 1.89
N ASN A 403 6.75 5.31 2.35
CA ASN A 403 7.41 6.60 2.17
C ASN A 403 8.36 6.59 0.97
N VAL A 404 7.98 6.06 -0.21
CA VAL A 404 8.87 6.15 -1.39
C VAL A 404 8.87 7.58 -1.96
N PRO A 405 10.02 8.28 -2.10
CA PRO A 405 10.04 9.66 -2.56
C PRO A 405 9.54 9.76 -4.01
N LYS A 406 8.53 10.60 -4.25
CA LYS A 406 7.93 10.79 -5.58
C LYS A 406 8.06 12.25 -6.03
N PRO A 407 8.43 12.49 -7.31
CA PRO A 407 8.45 13.85 -7.84
C PRO A 407 7.01 14.40 -7.90
N LYS A 408 6.85 15.70 -7.61
CA LYS A 408 5.57 16.42 -7.79
C LYS A 408 5.18 16.52 -9.26
N SER A 409 6.15 16.61 -10.16
CA SER A 409 5.89 16.66 -11.60
C SER A 409 6.97 15.94 -12.43
N THR A 410 6.52 15.16 -13.42
CA THR A 410 7.34 14.41 -14.38
C THR A 410 7.27 14.97 -15.81
N SER A 411 6.40 15.95 -16.07
CA SER A 411 6.24 16.61 -17.38
C SER A 411 7.52 17.32 -17.84
N THR A 412 7.65 17.61 -19.13
CA THR A 412 8.75 18.46 -19.59
C THR A 412 8.40 19.94 -19.40
N ALA A 413 9.41 20.80 -19.24
CA ALA A 413 9.15 22.23 -19.16
C ALA A 413 8.55 22.80 -20.45
N SER A 414 8.79 22.15 -21.60
CA SER A 414 8.14 22.48 -22.87
C SER A 414 6.64 22.21 -22.81
N GLU A 415 6.23 21.04 -22.31
CA GLU A 415 4.81 20.67 -22.14
C GLU A 415 4.07 21.66 -21.23
N GLU A 416 4.64 22.01 -20.07
CA GLU A 416 4.01 22.98 -19.14
C GLU A 416 3.99 24.41 -19.71
N TYR A 417 5.02 24.81 -20.46
CA TYR A 417 5.02 26.12 -21.13
C TYR A 417 3.95 26.20 -22.21
N GLU A 418 3.81 25.15 -23.03
CA GLU A 418 2.75 25.05 -24.03
C GLU A 418 1.37 25.06 -23.38
N GLU A 419 1.18 24.31 -22.29
CA GLU A 419 -0.08 24.25 -21.55
C GLU A 419 -0.42 25.61 -20.90
N LYS A 420 0.56 26.29 -20.31
CA LYS A 420 0.39 27.65 -19.76
C LYS A 420 0.03 28.64 -20.87
N LYS A 421 0.73 28.60 -22.00
CA LYS A 421 0.44 29.46 -23.15
C LYS A 421 -0.95 29.21 -23.72
N LEU A 422 -1.35 27.94 -23.86
CA LEU A 422 -2.69 27.55 -24.29
C LEU A 422 -3.77 28.06 -23.31
N LYS A 423 -3.49 28.03 -22.01
CA LYS A 423 -4.41 28.53 -20.98
C LYS A 423 -4.53 30.05 -21.03
N GLU A 424 -3.42 30.77 -21.13
CA GLU A 424 -3.40 32.23 -21.29
C GLU A 424 -4.11 32.65 -22.56
N GLU A 425 -3.87 31.97 -23.68
CA GLU A 425 -4.55 32.20 -24.95
C GLU A 425 -6.05 31.94 -24.84
N LYS A 426 -6.45 30.88 -24.13
CA LYS A 426 -7.87 30.58 -23.88
C LYS A 426 -8.55 31.61 -22.97
N GLU A 427 -7.84 32.11 -21.95
CA GLU A 427 -8.33 33.19 -21.09
C GLU A 427 -8.46 34.51 -21.86
N GLU A 428 -7.51 34.82 -22.73
CA GLU A 428 -7.55 36.00 -23.59
C GLU A 428 -8.68 35.89 -24.64
N ILE A 429 -8.85 34.74 -25.28
CA ILE A 429 -9.99 34.47 -26.18
C ILE A 429 -11.32 34.62 -25.42
N ASN A 430 -11.41 34.12 -24.18
CA ASN A 430 -12.61 34.29 -23.37
C ASN A 430 -12.89 35.77 -23.07
N ARG A 431 -11.85 36.55 -22.73
CA ARG A 431 -11.98 37.98 -22.48
C ARG A 431 -12.42 38.73 -23.74
N GLN A 432 -11.81 38.46 -24.89
CA GLN A 432 -12.21 39.04 -26.17
C GLN A 432 -13.64 38.65 -26.56
N ASN A 433 -14.04 37.40 -26.32
CA ASN A 433 -15.42 36.95 -26.55
C ASN A 433 -16.41 37.68 -25.64
N GLU A 434 -16.04 37.96 -24.39
CA GLU A 434 -16.86 38.71 -23.45
C GLU A 434 -16.99 40.19 -23.85
N GLU A 435 -15.89 40.82 -24.27
CA GLU A 435 -15.89 42.18 -24.83
C GLU A 435 -16.71 42.27 -26.12
N ASN A 436 -16.56 41.31 -27.03
CA ASN A 436 -17.34 41.24 -28.26
C ASN A 436 -18.84 41.04 -27.99
N ARG A 437 -19.21 40.25 -26.97
CA ARG A 437 -20.61 40.12 -26.55
C ARG A 437 -21.16 41.45 -26.04
N LYS A 438 -20.42 42.16 -25.18
CA LYS A 438 -20.81 43.49 -24.69
C LYS A 438 -21.01 44.48 -25.85
N TYR A 439 -20.09 44.49 -26.81
CA TYR A 439 -20.21 45.35 -27.99
C TYR A 439 -21.43 44.99 -28.87
N GLN A 440 -21.72 43.69 -29.05
CA GLN A 440 -22.92 43.25 -29.79
C GLN A 440 -24.22 43.60 -29.06
N ASP A 441 -24.24 43.50 -27.74
CA ASP A 441 -25.42 43.88 -26.93
C ASP A 441 -25.65 45.39 -26.98
N GLU A 442 -24.59 46.19 -26.89
CA GLU A 442 -24.65 47.66 -27.03
C GLU A 442 -25.16 48.07 -28.42
N LEU A 443 -24.71 47.40 -29.49
CA LEU A 443 -25.22 47.62 -30.85
C LEU A 443 -26.71 47.25 -31.00
N ARG A 444 -27.17 46.20 -30.31
CA ARG A 444 -28.58 45.80 -30.30
C ARG A 444 -29.45 46.79 -29.53
N GLU A 445 -28.96 47.31 -28.40
CA GLU A 445 -29.65 48.38 -27.67
C GLU A 445 -29.75 49.66 -28.50
N GLU A 446 -28.70 50.04 -29.22
CA GLU A 446 -28.72 51.21 -30.11
C GLU A 446 -29.71 51.02 -31.27
N GLN A 447 -29.73 49.85 -31.91
CA GLN A 447 -30.73 49.52 -32.94
C GLN A 447 -32.15 49.50 -32.38
N ASN A 448 -32.36 49.02 -31.16
CA ASN A 448 -33.68 49.04 -30.52
C ASN A 448 -34.12 50.47 -30.21
N ARG A 449 -33.21 51.34 -29.75
CA ARG A 449 -33.48 52.79 -29.57
C ARG A 449 -33.89 53.45 -30.87
N GLN A 450 -33.16 53.22 -31.97
CA GLN A 450 -33.54 53.72 -33.30
C GLN A 450 -34.92 53.22 -33.74
N ARG A 451 -35.23 51.93 -33.53
CA ARG A 451 -36.56 51.38 -33.87
C ARG A 451 -37.68 51.95 -33.00
N GLU A 452 -37.42 52.26 -31.74
CA GLU A 452 -38.39 52.92 -30.86
C GLU A 452 -38.62 54.38 -31.28
N GLU A 453 -37.58 55.10 -31.65
CA GLU A 453 -37.69 56.46 -32.19
C GLU A 453 -38.45 56.48 -33.52
N ASP A 454 -38.14 55.56 -34.45
CA ASP A 454 -38.87 55.41 -35.72
C ASP A 454 -40.35 55.04 -35.50
N ARG A 455 -40.65 54.18 -34.52
CA ARG A 455 -42.04 53.87 -34.14
C ARG A 455 -42.77 55.09 -33.60
N ARG A 456 -42.15 55.84 -32.69
CA ARG A 456 -42.74 57.07 -32.15
C ARG A 456 -43.02 58.09 -33.25
N TYR A 457 -42.08 58.24 -34.18
CA TYR A 457 -42.25 59.13 -35.33
C TYR A 457 -43.38 58.68 -36.26
N GLN A 458 -43.50 57.37 -36.53
CA GLN A 458 -44.63 56.81 -37.31
C GLN A 458 -45.98 56.97 -36.61
N ASP A 459 -46.03 56.80 -35.29
CA ASP A 459 -47.24 56.96 -34.50
C ASP A 459 -47.69 58.43 -34.45
N GLU A 460 -46.77 59.39 -34.28
CA GLU A 460 -47.05 60.83 -34.41
C GLU A 460 -47.63 61.17 -35.80
N LEU A 461 -47.05 60.63 -36.87
CA LEU A 461 -47.53 60.85 -38.23
C LEU A 461 -48.97 60.32 -38.44
N ARG A 462 -49.31 59.18 -37.80
CA ARG A 462 -50.64 58.59 -37.86
C ARG A 462 -51.66 59.40 -37.05
N GLU A 463 -51.29 59.91 -35.87
CA GLU A 463 -52.15 60.80 -35.09
C GLU A 463 -52.43 62.12 -35.81
N GLU A 464 -51.43 62.69 -36.50
CA GLU A 464 -51.59 63.90 -37.30
C GLU A 464 -52.52 63.64 -38.52
N GLN A 465 -52.35 62.52 -39.23
CA GLN A 465 -53.26 62.13 -40.32
C GLN A 465 -54.69 61.86 -39.84
N ASN A 466 -54.86 61.27 -38.66
CA ASN A 466 -56.19 61.03 -38.10
C ASN A 466 -56.88 62.34 -37.72
N ARG A 467 -56.16 63.31 -37.14
CA ARG A 467 -56.69 64.65 -36.86
C ARG A 467 -57.15 65.36 -38.13
N GLN A 468 -56.34 65.33 -39.19
CA GLN A 468 -56.73 65.88 -40.49
C GLN A 468 -57.99 65.22 -41.07
N ARG A 469 -58.11 63.89 -40.98
CA ARG A 469 -59.31 63.18 -41.45
C ARG A 469 -60.56 63.52 -40.64
N GLU A 470 -60.44 63.75 -39.34
CA GLU A 470 -61.57 64.16 -38.50
C GLU A 470 -62.03 65.60 -38.81
N GLU A 471 -61.09 66.51 -39.09
CA GLU A 471 -61.39 67.88 -39.51
C GLU A 471 -62.04 67.91 -40.90
N ASP A 472 -61.50 67.17 -41.88
CA ASP A 472 -62.09 67.06 -43.23
C ASP A 472 -63.49 66.45 -43.22
N LYS A 473 -63.74 65.48 -42.33
CA LYS A 473 -65.06 64.86 -42.19
C LYS A 473 -66.09 65.84 -41.63
N LYS A 474 -65.72 66.65 -40.63
CA LYS A 474 -66.59 67.73 -40.12
C LYS A 474 -66.92 68.75 -41.19
N TYR A 475 -65.93 69.13 -42.00
CA TYR A 475 -66.14 70.08 -43.10
C TYR A 475 -67.06 69.52 -44.20
N GLN A 476 -66.93 68.24 -44.55
CA GLN A 476 -67.82 67.59 -45.53
C GLN A 476 -69.27 67.43 -45.02
N ASP A 477 -69.45 67.14 -43.74
CA ASP A 477 -70.79 67.00 -43.15
C ASP A 477 -71.52 68.36 -43.07
N GLU A 478 -70.79 69.45 -42.80
CA GLU A 478 -71.34 70.82 -42.80
C GLU A 478 -71.76 71.28 -44.21
N LEU A 479 -70.95 70.95 -45.24
CA LEU A 479 -71.23 71.28 -46.64
C LEU A 479 -72.48 70.55 -47.19
N ARG A 480 -72.73 69.29 -46.77
CA ARG A 480 -73.93 68.54 -47.17
C ARG A 480 -75.21 69.09 -46.55
N ALA A 481 -75.14 69.51 -45.29
CA ALA A 481 -76.30 70.09 -44.60
C ALA A 481 -76.73 71.44 -45.20
N GLU A 482 -75.79 72.19 -45.77
CA GLU A 482 -76.06 73.46 -46.44
C GLU A 482 -76.65 73.26 -47.85
N GLN A 483 -76.14 72.28 -48.62
CA GLN A 483 -76.70 71.93 -49.94
C GLN A 483 -78.14 71.39 -49.90
N GLU A 484 -78.51 70.62 -48.86
CA GLU A 484 -79.89 70.12 -48.74
C GLU A 484 -80.90 71.26 -48.48
N LYS A 485 -80.51 72.31 -47.73
CA LYS A 485 -81.36 73.47 -47.50
C LYS A 485 -81.59 74.31 -48.75
N GLU A 486 -80.55 74.52 -49.57
CA GLU A 486 -80.69 75.27 -50.84
C GLU A 486 -81.60 74.55 -51.85
N GLN A 487 -81.55 73.21 -51.91
CA GLN A 487 -82.40 72.44 -52.83
C GLN A 487 -83.88 72.47 -52.44
N GLU A 488 -84.18 72.53 -51.14
CA GLU A 488 -85.57 72.61 -50.65
C GLU A 488 -86.22 73.98 -50.92
N GLU A 489 -85.45 75.07 -50.78
CA GLU A 489 -85.90 76.43 -51.13
C GLU A 489 -86.08 76.61 -52.64
N ALA A 490 -85.15 76.10 -53.46
CA ALA A 490 -85.23 76.20 -54.92
C ALA A 490 -86.49 75.50 -55.49
N LYS A 491 -86.91 74.38 -54.88
CA LYS A 491 -88.08 73.62 -55.33
C LYS A 491 -89.40 74.34 -55.03
N ARG A 492 -89.49 75.03 -53.88
CA ARG A 492 -90.64 75.86 -53.53
C ARG A 492 -90.81 77.05 -54.47
N LEU A 493 -89.71 77.71 -54.83
CA LEU A 493 -89.73 78.85 -55.74
C LEU A 493 -90.17 78.46 -57.17
N GLN A 494 -89.82 77.24 -57.60
CA GLN A 494 -90.15 76.73 -58.93
C GLN A 494 -91.65 76.41 -59.12
N ASP A 495 -92.32 75.93 -58.07
CA ASP A 495 -93.76 75.63 -58.13
C ASP A 495 -94.62 76.91 -58.11
N GLU A 496 -94.16 77.96 -57.41
CA GLU A 496 -94.85 79.26 -57.33
C GLU A 496 -94.76 80.02 -58.66
N LEU A 497 -93.58 80.01 -59.31
CA LEU A 497 -93.37 80.62 -60.64
C LEU A 497 -94.24 79.98 -61.74
N ARG A 498 -94.55 78.68 -61.62
CA ARG A 498 -95.30 77.93 -62.63
C ARG A 498 -96.79 78.23 -62.61
N ASN A 499 -97.34 78.61 -61.44
CA ASN A 499 -98.73 79.04 -61.32
C ASN A 499 -98.94 80.46 -61.84
N GLU A 500 -97.98 81.37 -61.63
CA GLU A 500 -98.00 82.74 -62.15
C GLU A 500 -97.88 82.79 -63.69
N GLN A 501 -97.02 81.95 -64.29
CA GLN A 501 -96.88 81.88 -65.75
C GLN A 501 -98.15 81.41 -66.49
N ASN A 502 -98.99 80.59 -65.86
CA ASN A 502 -100.23 80.14 -66.49
C ASN A 502 -101.31 81.22 -66.48
N GLN A 503 -101.35 82.12 -65.50
CA GLN A 503 -102.28 83.26 -65.49
C GLN A 503 -101.87 84.33 -66.52
N GLN A 504 -100.57 84.60 -66.67
CA GLN A 504 -100.06 85.50 -67.72
C GLN A 504 -100.33 84.99 -69.14
N ARG A 505 -100.29 83.67 -69.36
CA ARG A 505 -100.54 83.08 -70.68
C ARG A 505 -101.97 83.24 -71.19
N ASP A 506 -102.95 83.37 -70.32
CA ASP A 506 -104.35 83.60 -70.71
C ASP A 506 -104.64 85.08 -71.02
N GLU A 507 -103.89 86.01 -70.42
CA GLU A 507 -103.98 87.45 -70.71
C GLU A 507 -103.19 87.84 -71.98
N ASP A 508 -102.02 87.26 -72.22
CA ASP A 508 -101.21 87.50 -73.44
C ASP A 508 -101.88 86.98 -74.72
N LYS A 509 -102.73 85.95 -74.62
CA LYS A 509 -103.42 85.37 -75.79
C LYS A 509 -104.51 86.29 -76.34
N LYS A 510 -105.12 87.14 -75.51
CA LYS A 510 -106.06 88.18 -75.95
C LYS A 510 -105.36 89.35 -76.63
N TYR A 511 -104.14 89.68 -76.20
CA TYR A 511 -103.36 90.79 -76.74
C TYR A 511 -102.66 90.42 -78.08
N GLN A 512 -102.30 89.14 -78.26
CA GLN A 512 -101.70 88.64 -79.51
C GLN A 512 -102.68 88.52 -80.69
N ASP A 513 -103.96 88.30 -80.46
CA ASP A 513 -104.95 88.19 -81.56
C ASP A 513 -105.30 89.58 -82.15
N GLU A 514 -105.30 90.64 -81.34
CA GLU A 514 -105.51 92.02 -81.80
C GLU A 514 -104.34 92.54 -82.66
N LEU A 515 -103.10 92.20 -82.26
CA LEU A 515 -101.88 92.62 -82.98
C LEU A 515 -101.68 91.88 -84.31
N ARG A 516 -102.21 90.66 -84.45
CA ARG A 516 -102.14 89.86 -85.69
C ARG A 516 -103.07 90.35 -86.78
N GLU A 517 -104.15 91.03 -86.42
CA GLU A 517 -105.09 91.58 -87.41
C GLU A 517 -104.53 92.86 -88.08
N GLU A 518 -103.62 93.56 -87.39
CA GLU A 518 -102.97 94.78 -87.86
C GLU A 518 -101.69 94.48 -88.69
N GLN A 519 -100.84 93.55 -88.24
CA GLN A 519 -99.60 93.19 -88.98
C GLN A 519 -99.82 92.41 -90.28
N ARG A 520 -100.93 91.67 -90.42
CA ARG A 520 -101.23 90.93 -91.66
C ARG A 520 -101.67 91.84 -92.82
N ARG A 521 -101.98 93.11 -92.56
CA ARG A 521 -102.27 94.11 -93.61
C ARG A 521 -101.01 94.82 -94.13
N GLU A 522 -99.94 94.90 -93.35
CA GLU A 522 -98.68 95.53 -93.77
C GLU A 522 -97.68 94.57 -94.43
N GLN A 523 -97.65 93.28 -94.04
CA GLN A 523 -96.60 92.35 -94.51
C GLN A 523 -96.83 91.70 -95.88
N GLU A 524 -98.06 91.57 -96.38
CA GLU A 524 -98.25 91.04 -97.75
C GLU A 524 -97.96 92.10 -98.85
N GLU A 525 -97.95 93.39 -98.51
CA GLU A 525 -97.49 94.44 -99.44
C GLU A 525 -95.95 94.48 -99.55
N ALA A 526 -95.24 94.08 -98.48
CA ALA A 526 -93.78 94.01 -98.44
C ALA A 526 -93.18 92.69 -98.97
N GLN A 527 -93.92 91.57 -98.91
CA GLN A 527 -93.41 90.25 -99.35
C GLN A 527 -93.42 90.05 -100.87
N ARG A 528 -93.90 91.03 -101.66
CA ARG A 528 -93.73 91.07 -103.12
C ARG A 528 -92.39 91.62 -103.60
N GLU A 529 -91.64 92.33 -102.77
CA GLU A 529 -90.37 92.96 -103.20
C GLU A 529 -89.11 92.15 -102.85
N ALA A 530 -89.18 91.24 -101.86
CA ALA A 530 -87.99 90.52 -101.37
C ALA A 530 -87.76 89.14 -102.01
N GLU A 531 -88.68 88.66 -102.86
CA GLU A 531 -88.53 87.42 -103.62
C GLU A 531 -87.61 87.59 -104.86
N GLU A 532 -87.10 88.80 -105.12
CA GLU A 532 -86.39 89.12 -106.35
C GLU A 532 -84.84 89.09 -106.25
N GLN A 533 -84.24 88.90 -105.07
CA GLN A 533 -82.77 88.91 -104.96
C GLN A 533 -82.16 87.79 -104.15
N ALA A 534 -81.48 86.93 -104.90
CA ALA A 534 -80.20 86.31 -104.52
C ALA A 534 -80.27 85.03 -103.67
N LYS A 535 -80.94 84.03 -104.25
CA LYS A 535 -80.28 82.95 -105.00
C LYS A 535 -78.75 83.15 -105.23
N ALA A 536 -77.87 82.81 -104.27
CA ALA A 536 -76.47 82.44 -104.52
C ALA A 536 -75.74 81.89 -103.26
N MET A 537 -75.16 80.69 -103.42
CA MET A 537 -73.99 80.15 -102.68
C MET A 537 -74.19 79.45 -101.32
N GLN A 538 -74.74 78.25 -101.48
CA GLN A 538 -74.40 76.92 -100.98
C GLN A 538 -72.91 76.57 -100.69
N GLU A 539 -72.73 75.78 -99.60
CA GLU A 539 -71.77 74.68 -99.30
C GLU A 539 -70.24 74.86 -99.31
N SER A 540 -69.56 74.32 -98.28
CA SER A 540 -68.66 73.12 -98.38
C SER A 540 -67.65 72.95 -97.21
N LEU A 541 -67.80 71.84 -96.47
CA LEU A 541 -66.83 70.83 -95.99
C LEU A 541 -65.59 71.09 -95.10
N GLY A 542 -65.42 70.16 -94.14
CA GLY A 542 -64.18 69.50 -93.68
C GLY A 542 -64.45 68.69 -92.39
N GLY A 543 -64.27 67.37 -92.22
CA GLY A 543 -63.55 66.31 -92.95
C GLY A 543 -62.04 66.35 -92.68
N LEU A 544 -61.25 65.29 -92.44
CA LEU A 544 -61.38 63.84 -92.21
C LEU A 544 -59.94 63.23 -92.23
N ASN A 545 -59.82 61.95 -91.88
CA ASN A 545 -58.74 60.95 -92.19
C ASN A 545 -57.51 60.86 -91.26
N ASP A 546 -57.13 59.72 -90.64
CA ASP A 546 -57.12 58.27 -91.02
C ASP A 546 -55.97 57.90 -92.02
N PRO A 547 -55.46 56.65 -92.09
CA PRO A 547 -54.48 56.02 -91.17
C PRO A 547 -53.29 55.34 -91.90
N ASN A 548 -52.50 54.60 -91.10
CA ASN A 548 -51.70 53.40 -91.41
C ASN A 548 -50.16 53.56 -91.59
N ALA A 549 -49.38 53.00 -90.64
CA ALA A 549 -48.47 51.84 -90.83
C ALA A 549 -47.25 51.83 -89.85
N VAL A 550 -47.01 50.64 -89.27
CA VAL A 550 -45.75 50.05 -88.69
C VAL A 550 -45.12 50.67 -87.40
N THR A 551 -45.02 49.93 -86.28
CA THR A 551 -44.00 48.90 -85.92
C THR A 551 -44.06 48.50 -84.42
N ALA A 552 -43.69 47.24 -84.16
CA ALA A 552 -43.57 46.42 -82.93
C ALA A 552 -43.00 46.99 -81.60
N GLN A 553 -43.43 46.40 -80.45
CA GLN A 553 -42.60 45.66 -79.47
C GLN A 553 -43.40 44.99 -78.30
N ASN A 554 -42.80 43.89 -77.80
CA ASN A 554 -43.12 42.83 -76.80
C ASN A 554 -43.72 43.25 -75.42
N LEU A 555 -44.57 42.50 -74.68
CA LEU A 555 -44.66 41.06 -74.25
C LEU A 555 -43.61 40.66 -73.18
N GLY A 556 -43.92 39.98 -72.07
CA GLY A 556 -45.13 39.26 -71.63
C GLY A 556 -44.94 38.71 -70.20
N SER A 557 -46.02 38.16 -69.65
CA SER A 557 -46.18 37.65 -68.27
C SER A 557 -46.31 36.12 -68.29
N LEU A 558 -45.68 35.40 -67.34
CA LEU A 558 -45.83 33.95 -67.13
C LEU A 558 -45.39 33.50 -65.72
N ASP A 559 -45.96 32.37 -65.31
CA ASP A 559 -45.50 31.34 -64.33
C ASP A 559 -46.02 31.28 -62.86
N ASP A 560 -46.99 30.37 -62.68
CA ASP A 560 -46.90 29.03 -62.04
C ASP A 560 -46.70 28.79 -60.52
N LEU A 561 -47.81 28.31 -59.89
CA LEU A 561 -48.04 26.94 -59.38
C LEU A 561 -47.14 26.30 -58.27
N LEU A 562 -47.72 26.10 -57.06
CA LEU A 562 -48.14 24.79 -56.44
C LEU A 562 -48.07 24.70 -54.89
N ASN A 563 -49.23 24.39 -54.26
CA ASN A 563 -49.57 23.30 -53.31
C ASN A 563 -48.43 22.52 -52.57
N GLN A 564 -48.53 21.95 -51.36
CA GLN A 564 -49.63 21.19 -50.70
C GLN A 564 -49.25 20.73 -49.26
N ASN A 565 -50.22 20.18 -48.53
CA ASN A 565 -50.19 19.61 -47.17
C ASN A 565 -49.60 18.17 -47.01
N ASN A 566 -49.10 17.87 -45.79
CA ASN A 566 -49.21 16.62 -44.98
C ASN A 566 -48.33 15.34 -45.21
N PRO A 567 -48.22 14.38 -44.24
CA PRO A 567 -46.99 13.68 -43.81
C PRO A 567 -47.02 12.14 -44.01
N VAL A 568 -46.06 11.40 -43.41
CA VAL A 568 -46.16 10.05 -42.73
C VAL A 568 -44.95 9.09 -43.00
N THR A 569 -44.33 8.65 -41.87
CA THR A 569 -43.59 7.41 -41.49
C THR A 569 -42.70 6.65 -42.50
N GLU A 570 -41.50 6.22 -42.09
CA GLU A 570 -41.23 4.86 -41.57
C GLU A 570 -40.30 4.82 -40.33
N SER A 571 -40.66 3.95 -39.37
CA SER A 571 -39.87 3.40 -38.25
C SER A 571 -39.06 2.18 -38.76
N PRO A 572 -38.29 1.36 -37.99
CA PRO A 572 -37.83 1.42 -36.59
C PRO A 572 -36.33 1.06 -36.41
N GLY A 573 -35.80 1.13 -35.19
CA GLY A 573 -34.42 0.69 -34.91
C GLY A 573 -33.98 0.66 -33.44
N ASP A 574 -34.88 0.17 -32.58
CA ASP A 574 -34.65 -0.74 -31.44
C ASP A 574 -33.52 -0.51 -30.40
N ILE A 575 -33.97 -0.12 -29.20
CA ILE A 575 -33.82 -0.80 -27.89
C ILE A 575 -32.43 -1.32 -27.47
N GLY A 576 -32.00 -0.84 -26.30
CA GLY A 576 -30.90 -1.41 -25.52
C GLY A 576 -30.88 -0.82 -24.11
N ASP A 577 -31.86 -1.25 -23.35
CA ASP A 577 -32.32 -0.81 -22.04
C ASP A 577 -31.36 -1.19 -20.87
N VAL A 578 -31.71 -0.70 -19.67
CA VAL A 578 -31.38 -1.24 -18.34
C VAL A 578 -30.21 -0.61 -17.54
N ASN A 579 -30.53 0.53 -16.92
CA ASN A 579 -30.84 0.69 -15.49
C ASN A 579 -29.81 0.28 -14.39
N SER A 580 -29.66 1.23 -13.45
CA SER A 580 -29.69 1.06 -11.99
C SER A 580 -28.42 0.77 -11.18
N ARG A 581 -28.03 1.83 -10.44
CA ARG A 581 -28.11 1.96 -8.97
C ARG A 581 -27.04 1.30 -8.06
N LEU A 582 -26.53 2.19 -7.20
CA LEU A 582 -26.20 2.07 -5.77
C LEU A 582 -24.81 1.54 -5.38
N GLY A 583 -24.10 2.40 -4.62
CA GLY A 583 -23.47 2.13 -3.32
C GLY A 583 -22.36 1.06 -3.28
N ASP A 584 -21.47 1.01 -2.32
CA ASP A 584 -21.26 1.78 -1.10
C ASP A 584 -19.84 1.41 -0.63
N GLY A 585 -19.20 2.28 0.13
CA GLY A 585 -17.96 1.93 0.81
C GLY A 585 -18.22 1.01 2.01
N GLN A 586 -17.31 0.06 2.28
CA GLN A 586 -17.11 -0.52 3.60
C GLN A 586 -15.64 -0.89 3.80
N GLY A 587 -15.13 -0.55 4.98
CA GLY A 587 -13.80 -0.91 5.43
C GLY A 587 -13.79 -2.02 6.50
N VAL A 588 -12.61 -2.64 6.60
CA VAL A 588 -11.85 -3.00 7.83
C VAL A 588 -12.18 -4.30 8.61
N ARG A 589 -11.07 -5.06 8.85
CA ARG A 589 -10.72 -6.09 9.87
C ARG A 589 -11.21 -7.53 9.63
N THR A 590 -10.43 -8.61 9.86
CA THR A 590 -9.52 -8.94 10.99
C THR A 590 -8.40 -9.94 10.66
N ASP A 591 -7.29 -9.81 11.41
CA ASP A 591 -6.33 -10.79 11.97
C ASP A 591 -6.37 -12.29 11.55
N ALA A 592 -5.22 -12.77 11.06
CA ALA A 592 -4.79 -14.15 11.17
C ALA A 592 -3.29 -14.22 11.45
N LEU A 593 -2.90 -14.93 12.52
CA LEU A 593 -1.51 -15.30 12.82
C LEU A 593 -0.96 -16.17 11.68
N ILE A 594 0.12 -15.72 11.04
CA ILE A 594 0.84 -16.52 10.04
C ILE A 594 2.00 -17.23 10.73
N THR A 595 1.78 -18.50 11.10
CA THR A 595 2.83 -19.42 11.52
C THR A 595 3.20 -20.33 10.34
N THR A 596 3.93 -19.78 9.36
CA THR A 596 4.44 -20.57 8.23
C THR A 596 5.94 -20.29 8.07
N PRO A 597 6.80 -21.32 7.89
CA PRO A 597 8.24 -21.11 7.74
C PRO A 597 8.52 -20.25 6.52
N LEU A 598 9.54 -19.40 6.62
CA LEU A 598 10.08 -18.61 5.51
C LEU A 598 10.31 -19.53 4.31
N GLY A 599 9.37 -19.45 3.37
CA GLY A 599 9.51 -20.04 2.06
C GLY A 599 10.72 -19.40 1.40
N ASN A 600 11.75 -20.23 1.21
CA ASN A 600 12.80 -20.12 0.22
C ASN A 600 12.61 -18.91 -0.73
N LEU A 601 13.45 -17.89 -0.61
CA LEU A 601 13.55 -16.75 -1.53
C LEU A 601 14.11 -17.17 -2.91
N GLY A 602 13.74 -18.35 -3.40
CA GLY A 602 14.13 -18.90 -4.70
C GLY A 602 13.48 -18.19 -5.89
N GLY A 603 12.79 -17.08 -5.69
CA GLY A 603 12.06 -16.37 -6.76
C GLY A 603 12.87 -15.31 -7.50
N LEU A 604 14.01 -14.86 -7.00
CA LEU A 604 14.72 -13.71 -7.58
C LEU A 604 15.53 -14.03 -8.85
N ASN A 605 15.64 -15.31 -9.24
CA ASN A 605 16.28 -15.72 -10.51
C ASN A 605 15.64 -16.96 -11.18
N ALA A 606 14.61 -17.57 -10.60
CA ALA A 606 14.06 -18.86 -11.09
C ALA A 606 12.97 -18.71 -12.17
N GLY A 607 13.03 -17.67 -12.99
CA GLY A 607 11.99 -17.42 -13.98
C GLY A 607 12.39 -16.49 -15.12
N GLY A 608 13.63 -16.55 -15.62
CA GLY A 608 14.03 -15.86 -16.86
C GLY A 608 13.85 -14.33 -16.87
N GLY A 609 13.58 -13.72 -15.73
CA GLY A 609 13.47 -12.28 -15.57
C GLY A 609 14.88 -11.69 -15.47
N GLY A 610 15.29 -10.94 -16.48
CA GLY A 610 16.56 -10.22 -16.46
C GLY A 610 16.61 -9.15 -15.35
N PRO A 611 17.75 -8.44 -15.23
CA PRO A 611 18.00 -7.46 -14.18
C PRO A 611 16.86 -6.44 -14.02
N LEU A 612 16.53 -6.10 -12.78
CA LEU A 612 15.51 -5.11 -12.46
C LEU A 612 16.02 -3.72 -12.85
N LYS A 613 15.33 -3.05 -13.78
CA LYS A 613 15.67 -1.67 -14.16
C LYS A 613 15.27 -0.71 -13.06
N THR A 614 16.22 0.12 -12.63
CA THR A 614 16.04 1.19 -11.65
C THR A 614 15.54 2.47 -12.32
N PRO A 615 14.87 3.38 -11.59
CA PRO A 615 14.42 4.67 -12.12
C PRO A 615 15.55 5.58 -12.64
N THR A 616 16.79 5.35 -12.22
CA THR A 616 18.00 6.06 -12.67
C THR A 616 18.62 5.47 -13.94
N GLY A 617 17.99 4.43 -14.52
CA GLY A 617 18.48 3.77 -15.73
C GLY A 617 19.50 2.65 -15.47
N GLY A 618 19.87 2.40 -14.21
CA GLY A 618 20.74 1.28 -13.83
C GLY A 618 19.99 -0.05 -13.73
N THR A 619 20.72 -1.16 -13.64
CA THR A 619 20.18 -2.51 -13.51
C THR A 619 20.61 -3.13 -12.18
N THR A 620 19.64 -3.53 -11.36
CA THR A 620 19.89 -4.21 -10.09
C THR A 620 19.69 -5.72 -10.26
N GLN A 621 20.65 -6.50 -9.79
CA GLN A 621 20.57 -7.96 -9.76
C GLN A 621 21.16 -8.51 -8.47
N ALA A 622 20.74 -9.73 -8.11
CA ALA A 622 21.33 -10.47 -7.01
C ALA A 622 22.46 -11.35 -7.56
N ASP A 623 23.70 -11.07 -7.17
CA ASP A 623 24.89 -11.85 -7.53
C ASP A 623 25.67 -12.23 -6.26
N GLY A 624 25.98 -13.52 -6.10
CA GLY A 624 26.78 -14.01 -4.97
C GLY A 624 26.27 -13.68 -3.57
N GLY A 625 24.95 -13.48 -3.38
CA GLY A 625 24.37 -13.08 -2.09
C GLY A 625 24.45 -11.58 -1.77
N LYS A 626 24.87 -10.76 -2.73
CA LYS A 626 24.83 -9.29 -2.66
C LYS A 626 23.90 -8.73 -3.73
N LEU A 627 23.27 -7.60 -3.43
CA LEU A 627 22.59 -6.79 -4.44
C LEU A 627 23.62 -5.88 -5.09
N THR A 628 23.76 -5.98 -6.41
CA THR A 628 24.62 -5.12 -7.23
C THR A 628 23.75 -4.27 -8.15
N THR A 629 24.03 -2.97 -8.24
CA THR A 629 23.29 -2.02 -9.07
C THR A 629 24.25 -1.36 -10.05
N ASP A 630 24.25 -1.81 -11.30
CA ASP A 630 25.09 -1.23 -12.35
C ASP A 630 24.40 0.00 -12.95
N PHE A 631 25.09 1.13 -13.00
CA PHE A 631 24.59 2.37 -13.63
C PHE A 631 25.10 2.51 -15.08
N PRO A 632 24.40 3.29 -15.95
CA PRO A 632 24.81 3.49 -17.34
C PRO A 632 26.19 4.14 -17.54
N ASP A 633 26.72 4.77 -16.51
CA ASP A 633 28.05 5.39 -16.49
C ASP A 633 29.18 4.40 -16.13
N GLY A 634 28.84 3.14 -15.87
CA GLY A 634 29.78 2.08 -15.49
C GLY A 634 30.15 2.04 -14.01
N SER A 635 29.48 2.84 -13.16
CA SER A 635 29.56 2.69 -11.71
C SER A 635 28.68 1.52 -11.24
N SER A 636 29.07 0.88 -10.12
CA SER A 636 28.38 -0.27 -9.51
C SER A 636 28.26 -0.13 -8.00
#